data_AF-A0A973SST2-F1
#
_entry.id   AF-A0A973SST2-F1
#
_cell.length_a   1.000
_cell.length_b   1.000
_cell.length_c   1.000
_cell.angle_alpha   90.00
_cell.angle_beta   90.00
_cell.angle_gamma   90.00
#
_symmetry.space_group_name_H-M   'P 1'
#
loop_
_entity.id
_entity.type
_entity.pdbx_description
1 polymer ?
#
loop_
_entity_poly.entity_id
_entity_poly.type
_entity_poly.pdbx_seq_one_letter_code
_entity_poly.pdbx_strand_id
1 'polypeptide(L)'
;MWWRDPRRRTAFVLLIAVLLAVAALIDRGSFSFHRDRPKAAPAAAAVPEQAAQQPAPPVAKPEKNPVPQAPQTPVPQRPTQGEKGGVPYVVGRDLQKARDAVWMSGYHFIKPHDALGRGRAQILLSNWKVCDQTPDSGKPDKDTTISLGVVRTNEDCPVSPVPTTRPSAPDGITPDLRGRSVNVVRDALRGDAKIDADDLRGRRPIIVENHWQVCTQDPPPGSPLPKDKVRLGVVKFDEKCP
;
A
#
# COMPACT_ATOMS: atom_id res chain seq x y z
N MET A 1 6.73 35.17 -16.08
CA MET A 1 6.56 36.63 -16.30
C MET A 1 5.23 36.91 -17.01
N TRP A 2 4.10 36.81 -16.32
CA TRP A 2 2.77 37.08 -16.91
C TRP A 2 2.29 38.53 -16.74
N TRP A 3 3.02 39.33 -15.95
CA TRP A 3 2.52 40.59 -15.39
C TRP A 3 2.90 41.77 -16.26
N ARG A 4 3.43 41.60 -17.48
CA ARG A 4 3.77 42.72 -18.37
C ARG A 4 2.64 43.10 -19.34
N ASP A 5 1.60 42.26 -19.45
CA ASP A 5 0.47 42.49 -20.33
C ASP A 5 -0.70 43.15 -19.56
N PRO A 6 -1.09 44.40 -19.87
CA PRO A 6 -2.15 45.11 -19.17
C PRO A 6 -3.52 44.42 -19.31
N ARG A 7 -3.77 43.67 -20.40
CA ARG A 7 -5.02 42.90 -20.59
C ARG A 7 -5.08 41.67 -19.68
N ARG A 8 -3.93 41.04 -19.42
CA ARG A 8 -3.84 39.91 -18.48
C ARG A 8 -3.93 40.37 -17.03
N ARG A 9 -3.46 41.58 -16.73
CA ARG A 9 -3.62 42.19 -15.40
C ARG A 9 -5.07 42.48 -15.07
N THR A 10 -5.83 43.09 -15.97
CA THR A 10 -7.27 43.36 -15.75
C THR A 10 -8.08 42.07 -15.62
N ALA A 11 -7.81 41.07 -16.46
CA ALA A 11 -8.45 39.76 -16.35
C ALA A 11 -8.16 39.08 -15.00
N PHE A 12 -6.92 39.15 -14.51
CA PHE A 12 -6.52 38.55 -13.23
C PHE A 12 -7.14 39.28 -12.02
N VAL A 13 -7.20 40.61 -12.06
CA VAL A 13 -7.85 41.41 -11.00
C VAL A 13 -9.36 41.14 -10.93
N LEU A 14 -10.03 41.03 -12.08
CA LEU A 14 -11.45 40.68 -12.12
C LEU A 14 -11.72 39.27 -11.59
N LEU A 15 -10.85 38.31 -11.91
CA LEU A 15 -10.99 36.92 -11.45
C LEU A 15 -10.80 36.81 -9.93
N ILE A 16 -9.86 37.56 -9.35
CA ILE A 16 -9.70 37.66 -7.88
C ILE A 16 -10.92 38.33 -7.24
N ALA A 17 -11.44 39.41 -7.82
CA ALA A 17 -12.62 40.10 -7.29
C ALA A 17 -13.87 39.21 -7.28
N VAL A 18 -14.07 38.39 -8.33
CA VAL A 18 -15.16 37.40 -8.38
C VAL A 18 -14.96 36.30 -7.34
N LEU A 19 -13.74 35.77 -7.17
CA LEU A 19 -13.46 34.75 -6.15
C LEU A 19 -13.70 35.28 -4.71
N LEU A 20 -13.32 36.53 -4.43
CA LEU A 20 -13.59 37.14 -3.12
C LEU A 20 -15.09 37.40 -2.90
N ALA A 21 -15.84 37.78 -3.94
CA ALA A 21 -17.29 37.94 -3.84
C ALA A 21 -18.03 36.62 -3.59
N VAL A 22 -17.57 35.51 -4.19
CA VAL A 22 -18.13 34.17 -3.96
C VAL A 22 -17.83 33.66 -2.55
N ALA A 23 -16.62 33.93 -2.02
CA ALA A 23 -16.27 33.58 -0.64
C ALA A 23 -17.10 34.35 0.40
N ALA A 24 -17.44 35.62 0.12
CA ALA A 24 -18.28 36.43 1.02
C ALA A 24 -19.78 36.04 1.01
N LEU A 25 -20.23 35.24 0.04
CA LEU A 25 -21.62 34.75 -0.04
C LEU A 25 -21.84 33.40 0.68
N ILE A 26 -20.78 32.76 1.18
CA ILE A 26 -20.87 31.47 1.91
C ILE A 26 -20.90 31.68 3.43
N ASP A 27 -20.71 32.91 3.93
CA ASP A 27 -20.64 33.22 5.38
C ASP A 27 -21.97 33.64 6.03
N ARG A 28 -23.10 33.06 5.59
CA ARG A 28 -24.42 33.28 6.22
C ARG A 28 -25.23 31.99 6.41
N GLY A 29 -24.54 30.90 6.72
CA GLY A 29 -25.15 29.63 7.12
C GLY A 29 -24.56 29.12 8.43
N SER A 30 -24.98 29.70 9.55
CA SER A 30 -24.74 29.16 10.89
C SER A 30 -25.43 27.79 11.03
N PHE A 31 -24.81 26.73 10.51
CA PHE A 31 -25.21 25.36 10.78
C PHE A 31 -24.78 25.01 12.20
N SER A 32 -25.66 25.34 13.15
CA SER A 32 -25.61 24.82 14.50
C SER A 32 -25.90 23.32 14.45
N PHE A 33 -24.86 22.51 14.33
CA PHE A 33 -24.95 21.07 14.58
C PHE A 33 -25.20 20.86 16.08
N HIS A 34 -26.47 20.89 16.47
CA HIS A 34 -26.92 20.30 17.74
C HIS A 34 -26.65 18.79 17.65
N ARG A 35 -25.54 18.38 18.28
CA ARG A 35 -25.26 16.97 18.52
C ARG A 35 -26.17 16.51 19.65
N ASP A 36 -27.35 16.02 19.29
CA ASP A 36 -28.21 15.27 20.19
C ASP A 36 -27.43 14.07 20.74
N ARG A 37 -27.07 14.18 22.02
CA ARG A 37 -26.41 13.15 22.81
C ARG A 37 -27.51 12.19 23.24
N PRO A 38 -27.53 10.91 22.81
CA PRO A 38 -28.42 9.95 23.44
C PRO A 38 -28.06 9.82 24.93
N LYS A 39 -29.08 10.06 25.75
CA LYS A 39 -29.12 9.97 27.21
C LYS A 39 -28.68 8.58 27.67
N ALA A 40 -27.53 8.51 28.35
CA ALA A 40 -27.13 7.32 29.09
C ALA A 40 -28.05 7.15 30.31
N ALA A 41 -28.67 5.98 30.44
CA ALA A 41 -29.35 5.56 31.66
C ALA A 41 -28.35 4.80 32.57
N PRO A 42 -28.39 4.98 33.90
CA PRO A 42 -27.57 4.24 34.84
C PRO A 42 -28.34 3.02 35.37
N ALA A 43 -27.63 1.93 35.66
CA ALA A 43 -27.91 1.08 36.82
C ALA A 43 -26.77 0.08 37.03
N ALA A 44 -26.20 0.15 38.24
CA ALA A 44 -25.23 -0.78 38.78
C ALA A 44 -25.91 -2.09 39.22
N ALA A 45 -25.15 -3.18 39.20
CA ALA A 45 -25.26 -4.25 40.19
C ALA A 45 -23.87 -4.89 40.34
N ALA A 46 -23.44 -5.08 41.58
CA ALA A 46 -22.13 -5.57 41.97
C ALA A 46 -22.26 -6.77 42.92
N VAL A 47 -21.22 -7.63 42.91
CA VAL A 47 -20.72 -8.58 43.96
C VAL A 47 -21.55 -9.88 44.15
N PRO A 48 -20.97 -11.06 44.56
CA PRO A 48 -19.60 -11.43 45.01
C PRO A 48 -18.88 -12.46 44.11
N GLU A 49 -17.54 -12.60 44.09
CA GLU A 49 -16.55 -13.07 45.08
C GLU A 49 -16.60 -14.59 45.42
N GLN A 50 -15.47 -15.23 45.11
CA GLN A 50 -14.87 -16.47 45.64
C GLN A 50 -15.33 -17.86 45.16
N ALA A 51 -14.40 -18.52 44.46
CA ALA A 51 -13.97 -19.87 44.79
C ALA A 51 -12.44 -19.98 44.63
N ALA A 52 -11.75 -20.05 45.77
CA ALA A 52 -10.34 -20.45 45.85
C ALA A 52 -10.28 -21.96 46.05
N GLN A 53 -9.47 -22.65 45.26
CA GLN A 53 -8.95 -24.02 45.44
C GLN A 53 -7.92 -24.23 44.32
N GLN A 54 -6.70 -24.74 44.44
CA GLN A 54 -5.74 -25.04 45.51
C GLN A 54 -4.46 -25.38 44.71
N PRO A 55 -3.24 -25.01 45.14
CA PRO A 55 -2.03 -25.25 44.33
C PRO A 55 -1.72 -26.74 44.22
N ALA A 56 -1.45 -27.20 42.99
CA ALA A 56 -0.97 -28.55 42.69
C ALA A 56 0.44 -28.79 43.28
N PRO A 57 0.79 -30.03 43.65
CA PRO A 57 2.08 -30.38 44.25
C PRO A 57 3.26 -30.12 43.29
N PRO A 58 4.48 -29.88 43.82
CA PRO A 58 5.63 -29.56 42.99
C PRO A 58 6.07 -30.79 42.20
N VAL A 59 5.92 -30.72 40.87
CA VAL A 59 6.49 -31.70 39.94
C VAL A 59 8.00 -31.55 39.95
N ALA A 60 8.68 -32.67 40.19
CA ALA A 60 10.12 -32.77 40.23
C ALA A 60 10.78 -32.26 38.94
N LYS A 61 11.91 -31.58 39.12
CA LYS A 61 12.79 -31.02 38.10
C LYS A 61 13.34 -32.15 37.20
N PRO A 62 13.10 -32.15 35.89
CA PRO A 62 13.84 -33.02 34.98
C PRO A 62 15.26 -32.49 34.81
N GLU A 63 16.19 -33.39 35.03
CA GLU A 63 17.63 -33.26 34.90
C GLU A 63 18.03 -32.91 33.47
N LYS A 64 19.05 -32.05 33.32
CA LYS A 64 19.58 -31.58 32.03
C LYS A 64 20.23 -32.75 31.28
N ASN A 65 19.58 -33.23 30.22
CA ASN A 65 20.29 -33.87 29.11
C ASN A 65 20.18 -32.98 27.86
N PRO A 66 21.28 -32.73 27.12
CA PRO A 66 21.23 -31.92 25.91
C PRO A 66 20.52 -32.68 24.80
N VAL A 67 19.39 -32.16 24.33
CA VAL A 67 18.73 -32.64 23.10
C VAL A 67 19.54 -32.14 21.89
N PRO A 68 19.93 -33.01 20.94
CA PRO A 68 20.60 -32.59 19.71
C PRO A 68 19.74 -31.60 18.92
N GLN A 69 20.35 -30.47 18.52
CA GLN A 69 19.70 -29.40 17.78
C GLN A 69 19.34 -29.88 16.36
N ALA A 70 18.04 -29.87 16.04
CA ALA A 70 17.58 -29.92 14.65
C ALA A 70 18.04 -28.66 13.90
N PRO A 71 18.31 -28.72 12.58
CA PRO A 71 18.71 -27.55 11.79
C PRO A 71 17.66 -26.44 11.91
N GLN A 72 18.04 -25.31 12.50
CA GLN A 72 17.17 -24.16 12.65
C GLN A 72 17.01 -23.49 11.28
N THR A 73 15.80 -23.54 10.73
CA THR A 73 15.37 -22.61 9.68
C THR A 73 15.50 -21.18 10.22
N PRO A 74 16.02 -20.19 9.45
CA PRO A 74 16.22 -18.85 9.99
C PRO A 74 14.89 -18.23 10.44
N VAL A 75 14.78 -17.95 11.74
CA VAL A 75 13.71 -17.13 12.30
C VAL A 75 14.00 -15.66 11.95
N PRO A 76 13.01 -14.85 11.54
CA PRO A 76 13.20 -13.41 11.33
C PRO A 76 13.78 -12.79 12.60
N GLN A 77 15.01 -12.28 12.50
CA GLN A 77 15.69 -11.66 13.63
C GLN A 77 14.93 -10.40 14.05
N ARG A 78 14.76 -10.20 15.36
CA ARG A 78 14.24 -8.95 15.92
C ARG A 78 15.16 -7.80 15.47
N PRO A 79 14.63 -6.65 15.02
CA PRO A 79 15.45 -5.61 14.41
C PRO A 79 16.43 -5.04 15.43
N THR A 80 17.71 -5.00 15.08
CA THR A 80 18.66 -4.08 15.70
C THR A 80 18.16 -2.67 15.37
N GLN A 81 18.01 -1.81 16.39
CA GLN A 81 17.74 -0.40 16.14
C GLN A 81 18.86 0.12 15.24
N GLY A 82 18.50 0.70 14.09
CA GLY A 82 19.45 1.12 13.06
C GLY A 82 20.61 1.92 13.66
N GLU A 83 21.82 1.63 13.19
CA GLU A 83 23.03 2.29 13.65
C GLU A 83 22.93 3.81 13.44
N LYS A 84 23.52 4.61 14.35
CA LYS A 84 23.49 6.08 14.26
C LYS A 84 24.04 6.54 12.90
N GLY A 85 23.23 7.32 12.16
CA GLY A 85 23.56 7.80 10.81
C GLY A 85 23.28 6.82 9.66
N GLY A 86 22.77 5.63 9.97
CA GLY A 86 22.29 4.63 9.01
C GLY A 86 20.79 4.75 8.69
N VAL A 87 20.35 3.98 7.70
CA VAL A 87 18.95 3.73 7.38
C VAL A 87 18.28 3.10 8.60
N PRO A 88 17.24 3.73 9.18
CA PRO A 88 16.54 3.18 10.33
C PRO A 88 15.66 1.98 9.92
N TYR A 89 15.31 1.16 10.90
CA TYR A 89 14.25 0.17 10.74
C TYR A 89 12.87 0.88 10.81
N VAL A 90 12.09 0.76 9.74
CA VAL A 90 10.84 1.50 9.53
C VAL A 90 9.63 0.62 9.20
N VAL A 91 9.78 -0.71 9.15
CA VAL A 91 8.64 -1.63 9.00
C VAL A 91 7.62 -1.43 10.12
N GLY A 92 6.34 -1.48 9.77
CA GLY A 92 5.21 -1.23 10.66
C GLY A 92 4.87 0.25 10.88
N ARG A 93 5.73 1.19 10.44
CA ARG A 93 5.42 2.63 10.50
C ARG A 93 4.50 3.05 9.37
N ASP A 94 3.79 4.16 9.55
CA ASP A 94 3.17 4.85 8.42
C ASP A 94 4.24 5.38 7.46
N LEU A 95 3.92 5.40 6.16
CA LEU A 95 4.91 5.69 5.11
C LEU A 95 5.43 7.14 5.19
N GLN A 96 4.64 8.09 5.70
CA GLN A 96 5.12 9.46 5.90
C GLN A 96 6.27 9.47 6.92
N LYS A 97 6.03 8.95 8.13
CA LYS A 97 7.05 8.90 9.18
C LYS A 97 8.24 8.01 8.80
N ALA A 98 8.01 6.93 8.06
CA ALA A 98 9.08 6.09 7.55
C ALA A 98 10.01 6.87 6.62
N ARG A 99 9.44 7.60 5.65
CA ARG A 99 10.23 8.44 4.73
C ARG A 99 10.98 9.54 5.47
N ASP A 100 10.32 10.23 6.40
CA ASP A 100 10.95 11.31 7.18
C ASP A 100 12.13 10.76 8.00
N ALA A 101 11.98 9.60 8.63
CA ALA A 101 13.07 8.96 9.38
C ALA A 101 14.27 8.60 8.49
N VAL A 102 14.03 8.02 7.31
CA VAL A 102 15.10 7.69 6.35
C VAL A 102 15.77 8.95 5.81
N TRP A 103 14.97 9.98 5.49
CA TRP A 103 15.44 11.26 4.98
C TRP A 103 16.34 11.98 5.99
N MET A 104 15.94 12.02 7.27
CA MET A 104 16.70 12.66 8.34
C MET A 104 18.01 11.93 8.65
N SER A 105 18.16 10.66 8.24
CA SER A 105 19.43 9.92 8.27
C SER A 105 20.34 10.21 7.07
N GLY A 106 19.96 11.13 6.18
CA GLY A 106 20.72 11.54 5.00
C GLY A 106 20.58 10.59 3.80
N TYR A 107 19.53 9.78 3.76
CA TYR A 107 19.21 8.91 2.63
C TYR A 107 18.01 9.48 1.87
N HIS A 108 18.22 9.93 0.64
CA HIS A 108 17.23 10.71 -0.11
C HIS A 108 16.57 9.91 -1.25
N PHE A 109 17.20 8.82 -1.70
CA PHE A 109 16.66 7.95 -2.74
C PHE A 109 15.68 6.94 -2.15
N ILE A 110 14.45 7.39 -1.87
CA ILE A 110 13.42 6.55 -1.24
C ILE A 110 12.32 6.23 -2.26
N LYS A 111 12.09 4.94 -2.51
CA LYS A 111 11.12 4.46 -3.50
C LYS A 111 10.03 3.62 -2.81
N PRO A 112 8.89 4.21 -2.44
CA PRO A 112 7.74 3.43 -2.03
C PRO A 112 7.15 2.67 -3.22
N HIS A 113 6.61 1.48 -2.97
CA HIS A 113 5.85 0.72 -3.94
C HIS A 113 4.73 -0.07 -3.26
N ASP A 114 3.69 -0.43 -4.01
CA ASP A 114 2.58 -1.24 -3.52
C ASP A 114 3.03 -2.69 -3.31
N ALA A 115 3.15 -3.13 -2.06
CA ALA A 115 3.59 -4.47 -1.69
C ALA A 115 2.62 -5.56 -2.16
N LEU A 116 1.37 -5.22 -2.46
CA LEU A 116 0.40 -6.16 -3.06
C LEU A 116 0.51 -6.24 -4.59
N GLY A 117 1.47 -5.54 -5.20
CA GLY A 117 1.73 -5.61 -6.64
C GLY A 117 0.61 -5.05 -7.52
N ARG A 118 -0.34 -4.28 -6.96
CA ARG A 118 -1.51 -3.77 -7.69
C ARG A 118 -1.25 -2.47 -8.44
N GLY A 119 -0.05 -1.90 -8.33
CA GLY A 119 0.38 -0.69 -9.04
C GLY A 119 -0.33 0.58 -8.56
N ARG A 120 -0.75 0.62 -7.30
CA ARG A 120 -1.40 1.81 -6.72
C ARG A 120 -0.37 2.89 -6.42
N ALA A 121 -0.73 4.15 -6.61
CA ALA A 121 0.11 5.30 -6.26
C ALA A 121 -0.06 5.71 -4.79
N GLN A 122 1.05 5.92 -4.09
CA GLN A 122 1.10 6.34 -2.68
C GLN A 122 0.95 7.87 -2.53
N ILE A 123 -0.19 8.43 -2.94
CA ILE A 123 -0.40 9.90 -2.96
C ILE A 123 -0.45 10.49 -1.54
N LEU A 124 -1.31 9.95 -0.67
CA LEU A 124 -1.41 10.35 0.72
C LEU A 124 -0.64 9.35 1.58
N LEU A 125 0.65 9.64 1.83
CA LEU A 125 1.62 8.71 2.43
C LEU A 125 1.15 8.19 3.80
N SER A 126 0.46 8.99 4.61
CA SER A 126 -0.09 8.56 5.91
C SER A 126 -1.16 7.47 5.82
N ASN A 127 -1.78 7.25 4.65
CA ASN A 127 -2.73 6.16 4.42
C ASN A 127 -2.07 4.81 4.09
N TRP A 128 -0.73 4.76 4.15
CA TRP A 128 0.05 3.57 3.85
C TRP A 128 0.92 3.17 5.04
N LYS A 129 1.12 1.87 5.23
CA LYS A 129 2.04 1.30 6.22
C LYS A 129 3.13 0.49 5.54
N VAL A 130 4.34 0.52 6.10
CA VAL A 130 5.49 -0.23 5.61
C VAL A 130 5.39 -1.69 6.02
N CYS A 131 5.50 -2.58 5.04
CA CYS A 131 5.51 -4.04 5.22
C CYS A 131 6.91 -4.62 5.11
N ASP A 132 7.73 -4.05 4.22
CA ASP A 132 9.10 -4.45 3.99
C ASP A 132 9.96 -3.24 3.64
N GLN A 133 11.27 -3.38 3.86
CA GLN A 133 12.27 -2.40 3.48
C GLN A 133 13.47 -3.13 2.87
N THR A 134 14.04 -2.55 1.82
CA THR A 134 15.27 -3.04 1.21
C THR A 134 16.17 -1.87 0.83
N PRO A 135 17.47 -1.87 1.18
CA PRO A 135 18.13 -2.81 2.07
C PRO A 135 17.57 -2.77 3.50
N ASP A 136 17.94 -3.77 4.31
CA ASP A 136 17.69 -3.75 5.75
C ASP A 136 18.32 -2.52 6.42
N SER A 137 17.92 -2.26 7.67
CA SER A 137 18.50 -1.16 8.45
C SER A 137 20.01 -1.33 8.60
N GLY A 138 20.76 -0.23 8.47
CA GLY A 138 22.22 -0.27 8.44
C GLY A 138 22.81 0.94 7.72
N LYS A 139 24.04 0.84 7.25
CA LYS A 139 24.75 1.94 6.57
C LYS A 139 25.10 1.57 5.13
N PRO A 140 24.12 1.43 4.23
CA PRO A 140 24.43 1.36 2.81
C PRO A 140 25.01 2.69 2.32
N ASP A 141 25.56 2.69 1.10
CA ASP A 141 26.02 3.91 0.43
C ASP A 141 24.87 4.92 0.32
N LYS A 142 25.18 6.22 0.41
CA LYS A 142 24.16 7.29 0.42
C LYS A 142 23.33 7.36 -0.87
N ASP A 143 23.87 6.80 -1.94
CA ASP A 143 23.27 6.76 -3.27
C ASP A 143 22.35 5.54 -3.45
N THR A 144 22.35 4.62 -2.47
CA THR A 144 21.53 3.42 -2.49
C THR A 144 20.05 3.79 -2.42
N THR A 145 19.26 3.25 -3.34
CA THR A 145 17.81 3.40 -3.29
C THR A 145 17.23 2.52 -2.18
N ILE A 146 16.53 3.16 -1.24
CA ILE A 146 15.76 2.50 -0.20
C ILE A 146 14.36 2.22 -0.74
N SER A 147 14.08 0.96 -1.04
CA SER A 147 12.75 0.49 -1.44
C SER A 147 11.90 0.25 -0.20
N LEU A 148 10.68 0.77 -0.19
CA LEU A 148 9.70 0.53 0.88
C LEU A 148 8.44 -0.11 0.29
N GLY A 149 8.22 -1.39 0.56
CA GLY A 149 6.97 -2.05 0.22
C GLY A 149 5.87 -1.64 1.20
N VAL A 150 4.75 -1.14 0.67
CA VAL A 150 3.66 -0.62 1.48
C VAL A 150 2.30 -1.16 1.07
N VAL A 151 1.40 -1.24 2.05
CA VAL A 151 -0.03 -1.52 1.86
C VAL A 151 -0.88 -0.41 2.47
N ARG A 152 -2.17 -0.32 2.14
CA ARG A 152 -3.05 0.62 2.84
C ARG A 152 -3.10 0.25 4.32
N THR A 153 -3.34 1.22 5.20
CA THR A 153 -3.34 1.00 6.65
C THR A 153 -4.31 -0.10 7.11
N ASN A 154 -5.41 -0.30 6.38
CA ASN A 154 -6.43 -1.32 6.63
C ASN A 154 -6.21 -2.65 5.87
N GLU A 155 -5.08 -2.84 5.20
CA GLU A 155 -4.73 -4.07 4.49
C GLU A 155 -3.63 -4.83 5.23
N ASP A 156 -3.58 -6.15 5.05
CA ASP A 156 -2.52 -6.97 5.61
C ASP A 156 -1.26 -6.94 4.75
N CYS A 157 -0.11 -7.04 5.41
CA CYS A 157 1.16 -7.22 4.72
C CYS A 157 1.22 -8.63 4.11
N PRO A 158 1.78 -8.77 2.90
CA PRO A 158 1.86 -10.07 2.25
C PRO A 158 2.77 -11.02 3.05
N VAL A 159 2.31 -12.25 3.26
CA VAL A 159 3.07 -13.31 3.97
C VAL A 159 4.07 -14.04 3.08
N SER A 160 3.98 -13.83 1.77
CA SER A 160 4.87 -14.41 0.75
C SER A 160 5.26 -13.32 -0.25
N PRO A 161 6.42 -13.44 -0.92
CA PRO A 161 6.83 -12.49 -1.94
C PRO A 161 5.76 -12.32 -3.03
N VAL A 162 5.34 -11.08 -3.26
CA VAL A 162 4.45 -10.71 -4.37
C VAL A 162 5.32 -10.10 -5.48
N PRO A 163 5.14 -10.49 -6.75
CA PRO A 163 5.81 -9.83 -7.85
C PRO A 163 5.40 -8.35 -7.93
N THR A 164 6.32 -7.44 -7.58
CA THR A 164 6.11 -5.98 -7.65
C THR A 164 6.86 -5.34 -8.82
N THR A 165 7.82 -6.05 -9.41
CA THR A 165 8.51 -5.63 -10.64
C THR A 165 7.51 -5.54 -11.78
N ARG A 166 7.58 -4.42 -12.52
CA ARG A 166 6.79 -4.22 -13.74
C ARG A 166 7.10 -5.33 -14.75
N PRO A 167 6.10 -6.04 -15.30
CA PRO A 167 6.30 -6.93 -16.44
C PRO A 167 6.93 -6.18 -17.62
N SER A 168 7.81 -6.85 -18.37
CA SER A 168 8.42 -6.25 -19.56
C SER A 168 8.26 -7.20 -20.74
N ALA A 169 8.14 -6.62 -21.94
CA ALA A 169 8.05 -7.32 -23.21
C ALA A 169 9.23 -6.92 -24.11
N PRO A 170 10.49 -7.10 -23.67
CA PRO A 170 11.63 -6.93 -24.56
C PRO A 170 11.42 -7.93 -25.70
N ASP A 171 11.72 -7.53 -26.93
CA ASP A 171 11.59 -8.38 -28.13
C ASP A 171 10.16 -8.63 -28.64
N GLY A 172 9.17 -7.93 -28.09
CA GLY A 172 7.78 -8.07 -28.55
C GLY A 172 7.20 -9.45 -28.23
N ILE A 173 7.67 -10.07 -27.15
CA ILE A 173 7.11 -11.31 -26.61
C ILE A 173 6.15 -10.99 -25.46
N THR A 174 5.03 -11.71 -25.43
CA THR A 174 3.99 -11.51 -24.42
C THR A 174 4.48 -12.05 -23.07
N PRO A 175 4.58 -11.21 -22.03
CA PRO A 175 4.98 -11.67 -20.69
C PRO A 175 3.86 -12.48 -20.02
N ASP A 176 4.19 -13.15 -18.91
CA ASP A 176 3.17 -13.69 -18.01
C ASP A 176 2.54 -12.54 -17.21
N LEU A 177 1.27 -12.31 -17.47
CA LEU A 177 0.46 -11.23 -16.91
C LEU A 177 -0.47 -11.74 -15.80
N ARG A 178 -0.54 -13.06 -15.55
CA ARG A 178 -1.43 -13.63 -14.55
C ARG A 178 -1.09 -13.14 -13.14
N GLY A 179 -2.12 -12.91 -12.34
CA GLY A 179 -2.01 -12.34 -10.99
C GLY A 179 -1.67 -10.84 -10.96
N ARG A 180 -1.31 -10.21 -12.09
CA ARG A 180 -1.09 -8.76 -12.15
C ARG A 180 -2.41 -8.02 -12.17
N SER A 181 -2.40 -6.77 -11.71
CA SER A 181 -3.55 -5.90 -11.88
C SER A 181 -3.66 -5.38 -13.31
N VAL A 182 -4.87 -5.08 -13.78
CA VAL A 182 -5.09 -4.49 -15.11
C VAL A 182 -4.29 -3.20 -15.30
N ASN A 183 -4.19 -2.39 -14.24
CA ASN A 183 -3.40 -1.16 -14.23
C ASN A 183 -1.90 -1.45 -14.48
N VAL A 184 -1.35 -2.48 -13.82
CA VAL A 184 0.04 -2.89 -14.03
C VAL A 184 0.26 -3.41 -15.45
N VAL A 185 -0.71 -4.14 -16.01
CA VAL A 185 -0.62 -4.62 -17.40
C VAL A 185 -0.60 -3.45 -18.39
N ARG A 186 -1.51 -2.46 -18.24
CA ARG A 186 -1.51 -1.25 -19.07
C ARG A 186 -0.18 -0.48 -18.95
N ASP A 187 0.34 -0.37 -17.74
CA ASP A 187 1.62 0.30 -17.48
C ASP A 187 2.84 -0.46 -18.07
N ALA A 188 2.75 -1.78 -18.16
CA ALA A 188 3.78 -2.65 -18.73
C ALA A 188 3.80 -2.63 -20.26
N LEU A 189 2.62 -2.72 -20.88
CA LEU A 189 2.48 -2.88 -22.34
C LEU A 189 2.40 -1.54 -23.09
N ARG A 190 2.77 -0.43 -22.43
CA ARG A 190 2.70 1.03 -22.75
C ARG A 190 2.88 1.53 -24.21
N GLY A 191 3.05 0.68 -25.22
CA GLY A 191 2.93 1.01 -26.64
C GLY A 191 1.50 0.91 -27.18
N ASP A 192 1.36 0.73 -28.49
CA ASP A 192 0.08 0.66 -29.23
C ASP A 192 -0.79 -0.57 -28.90
N ALA A 193 -0.33 -1.44 -27.99
CA ALA A 193 -1.06 -2.65 -27.61
C ALA A 193 -2.37 -2.28 -26.91
N LYS A 194 -3.51 -2.51 -27.59
CA LYS A 194 -4.82 -2.33 -26.96
C LYS A 194 -5.04 -3.45 -25.95
N ILE A 195 -5.61 -3.12 -24.80
CA ILE A 195 -5.98 -4.11 -23.78
C ILE A 195 -7.49 -4.17 -23.70
N ASP A 196 -8.02 -5.37 -23.93
CA ASP A 196 -9.41 -5.72 -23.71
C ASP A 196 -9.50 -6.57 -22.45
N ALA A 197 -10.33 -6.17 -21.50
CA ALA A 197 -10.43 -6.86 -20.22
C ALA A 197 -11.89 -7.17 -19.93
N ASP A 198 -12.18 -8.43 -19.62
CA ASP A 198 -13.51 -8.96 -19.37
C ASP A 198 -13.60 -9.56 -17.97
N ASP A 199 -14.64 -9.20 -17.21
CA ASP A 199 -14.93 -9.77 -15.90
C ASP A 199 -15.42 -11.22 -16.03
N LEU A 200 -14.64 -12.19 -15.55
CA LEU A 200 -14.99 -13.62 -15.64
C LEU A 200 -16.13 -14.03 -14.70
N ARG A 201 -16.57 -13.14 -13.79
CA ARG A 201 -17.66 -13.39 -12.84
C ARG A 201 -18.96 -12.70 -13.21
N GLY A 202 -18.99 -11.94 -14.31
CA GLY A 202 -20.16 -11.16 -14.69
C GLY A 202 -19.91 -10.22 -15.85
N ARG A 203 -20.55 -9.05 -15.83
CA ARG A 203 -20.36 -8.00 -16.85
C ARG A 203 -20.12 -6.64 -16.19
N ARG A 204 -19.38 -6.62 -15.09
CA ARG A 204 -19.08 -5.40 -14.34
C ARG A 204 -18.04 -4.57 -15.10
N PRO A 205 -18.20 -3.23 -15.15
CA PRO A 205 -17.23 -2.37 -15.83
C PRO A 205 -15.90 -2.30 -15.05
N ILE A 206 -14.79 -2.43 -15.77
CA ILE A 206 -13.42 -2.39 -15.22
C ILE A 206 -12.92 -0.95 -15.23
N ILE A 207 -13.42 -0.14 -14.28
CA ILE A 207 -13.08 1.30 -14.19
C ILE A 207 -11.85 1.51 -13.31
N VAL A 208 -11.86 0.93 -12.10
CA VAL A 208 -10.77 1.04 -11.14
C VAL A 208 -9.85 -0.17 -11.30
N GLU A 209 -8.98 -0.08 -12.29
CA GLU A 209 -8.19 -1.21 -12.85
C GLU A 209 -7.28 -1.93 -11.84
N ASN A 210 -6.81 -1.21 -10.82
CA ASN A 210 -5.99 -1.78 -9.75
C ASN A 210 -6.80 -2.64 -8.75
N HIS A 211 -8.13 -2.72 -8.90
CA HIS A 211 -8.99 -3.63 -8.13
C HIS A 211 -9.25 -4.97 -8.83
N TRP A 212 -8.67 -5.18 -10.01
CA TRP A 212 -8.91 -6.35 -10.85
C TRP A 212 -7.61 -7.09 -11.10
N GLN A 213 -7.62 -8.41 -10.91
CA GLN A 213 -6.49 -9.30 -11.17
C GLN A 213 -6.73 -10.12 -12.44
N VAL A 214 -5.67 -10.34 -13.21
CA VAL A 214 -5.68 -11.18 -14.41
C VAL A 214 -5.69 -12.66 -14.01
N CYS A 215 -6.69 -13.40 -14.50
CA CYS A 215 -6.77 -14.85 -14.37
C CYS A 215 -6.35 -15.56 -15.65
N THR A 216 -6.77 -15.03 -16.81
CA THR A 216 -6.44 -15.57 -18.13
C THR A 216 -5.93 -14.47 -19.04
N GLN A 217 -5.08 -14.84 -20.00
CA GLN A 217 -4.56 -13.92 -21.01
C GLN A 217 -4.54 -14.59 -22.38
N ASP A 218 -4.75 -13.78 -23.42
CA ASP A 218 -4.57 -14.14 -24.82
C ASP A 218 -3.82 -12.99 -25.54
N PRO A 219 -2.66 -13.25 -26.16
CA PRO A 219 -2.04 -14.56 -26.36
C PRO A 219 -1.37 -15.14 -25.08
N PRO A 220 -1.10 -16.46 -25.05
CA PRO A 220 -0.45 -17.08 -23.91
C PRO A 220 1.00 -16.56 -23.75
N PRO A 221 1.56 -16.61 -22.53
CA PRO A 221 2.93 -16.16 -22.26
C PRO A 221 3.94 -16.80 -23.22
N GLY A 222 4.92 -16.02 -23.67
CA GLY A 222 5.94 -16.46 -24.63
C GLY A 222 5.52 -16.33 -26.10
N SER A 223 4.26 -16.03 -26.38
CA SER A 223 3.79 -15.78 -27.76
C SER A 223 4.19 -14.40 -28.26
N PRO A 224 4.29 -14.17 -29.57
CA PRO A 224 4.44 -12.84 -30.13
C PRO A 224 3.35 -11.89 -29.64
N LEU A 225 3.73 -10.68 -29.23
CA LEU A 225 2.82 -9.64 -28.79
C LEU A 225 1.96 -9.18 -29.97
N PRO A 226 0.63 -9.15 -29.85
CA PRO A 226 -0.25 -8.84 -30.97
C PRO A 226 -0.20 -7.35 -31.31
N LYS A 227 -0.33 -7.02 -32.60
CA LYS A 227 -0.41 -5.62 -33.07
C LYS A 227 -1.77 -4.96 -32.82
N ASP A 228 -2.84 -5.75 -32.65
CA ASP A 228 -4.19 -5.20 -32.39
C ASP A 228 -4.47 -5.11 -30.89
N LYS A 229 -4.72 -6.24 -30.22
CA LYS A 229 -5.07 -6.26 -28.80
C LYS A 229 -4.64 -7.50 -28.04
N VAL A 230 -4.37 -7.34 -26.75
CA VAL A 230 -4.24 -8.39 -25.73
C VAL A 230 -5.58 -8.50 -24.99
N ARG A 231 -6.12 -9.73 -24.85
CA ARG A 231 -7.35 -9.99 -24.11
C ARG A 231 -7.03 -10.55 -22.72
N LEU A 232 -7.72 -10.06 -21.71
CA LEU A 232 -7.55 -10.46 -20.32
C LEU A 232 -8.88 -10.89 -19.74
N GLY A 233 -8.93 -12.10 -19.18
CA GLY A 233 -10.01 -12.48 -18.27
C GLY A 233 -9.63 -12.08 -16.85
N VAL A 234 -10.44 -11.26 -16.20
CA VAL A 234 -10.13 -10.67 -14.89
C VAL A 234 -11.21 -10.95 -13.86
N VAL A 235 -10.83 -10.92 -12.59
CA VAL A 235 -11.75 -10.97 -11.44
C VAL A 235 -11.30 -9.93 -10.42
N LYS A 236 -12.12 -9.64 -9.39
CA LYS A 236 -11.66 -8.80 -8.28
C LYS A 236 -10.61 -9.52 -7.44
N PHE A 237 -9.72 -8.78 -6.76
CA PHE A 237 -8.67 -9.38 -5.93
C PHE A 237 -9.19 -10.22 -4.74
N ASP A 238 -10.45 -10.06 -4.34
CA ASP A 238 -11.14 -10.87 -3.32
C ASP A 238 -11.90 -12.07 -3.91
N GLU A 239 -11.85 -12.26 -5.23
CA GLU A 239 -12.48 -13.36 -5.94
C GLU A 239 -11.45 -14.39 -6.41
N LYS A 240 -11.88 -15.67 -6.46
CA LYS A 240 -11.05 -16.75 -6.99
C LYS A 240 -11.08 -16.76 -8.52
N CYS A 241 -9.92 -16.94 -9.14
CA CYS A 241 -9.84 -17.27 -10.56
C CYS A 241 -10.50 -18.64 -10.83
N PRO A 242 -11.22 -18.78 -11.96
CA PRO A 242 -11.81 -20.05 -12.37
C PRO A 242 -10.75 -21.09 -12.78
#